data_AF-A0A166RUH7-F1
#
_entry.id   AF-A0A166RUH7-F1
#
_cell.length_a   1.000
_cell.length_b   1.000
_cell.length_c   1.000
_cell.angle_alpha   90.00
_cell.angle_beta   90.00
_cell.angle_gamma   90.00
#
_symmetry.space_group_name_H-M   'P 1'
#
loop_
_entity.id
_entity.type
_entity.pdbx_description
1 polymer ?
#
loop_
_entity_poly.entity_id
_entity_poly.type
_entity_poly.pdbx_seq_one_letter_code
_entity_poly.pdbx_strand_id
1 'polypeptide(L)'
;MEVTLRYTKGWERRKNPKLFIFYEVDDLLFDAILHLLALALLDQAFEANVQTVQDVYKIRVLPARPSIEFNWRKEIRDKPIFRQAVANDGMARTSDTEALRYHTYLYYLQRLGLVTGFMQILNPY
;
A
#
# COMPACT_ATOMS: atom_id res chain seq x y z
N MET A 1 -15.08 -3.71 3.10
CA MET A 1 -14.53 -2.39 2.76
C MET A 1 -14.40 -2.26 1.25
N GLU A 2 -14.68 -1.08 0.69
CA GLU A 2 -14.66 -0.83 -0.76
C GLU A 2 -13.47 0.06 -1.14
N VAL A 3 -12.66 -0.38 -2.10
CA VAL A 3 -11.52 0.38 -2.63
C VAL A 3 -11.70 0.57 -4.13
N THR A 4 -11.81 1.82 -4.55
CA THR A 4 -11.95 2.19 -5.97
C THR A 4 -10.63 2.71 -6.52
N LEU A 5 -9.99 1.93 -7.38
CA LEU A 5 -8.81 2.37 -8.12
C LEU A 5 -9.24 3.20 -9.33
N ARG A 6 -9.26 4.53 -9.17
CA ARG A 6 -9.77 5.46 -10.21
C ARG A 6 -8.81 5.66 -11.39
N TYR A 7 -7.51 5.44 -11.18
CA TYR A 7 -6.45 5.77 -12.14
C TYR A 7 -5.72 4.54 -12.69
N THR A 8 -6.31 3.35 -12.57
CA THR A 8 -5.77 2.15 -13.22
C THR A 8 -5.89 2.25 -14.73
N LYS A 9 -4.75 2.07 -15.40
CA LYS A 9 -4.65 2.07 -16.86
C LYS A 9 -4.68 0.62 -17.33
N GLY A 10 -5.70 0.26 -18.10
CA GLY A 10 -5.75 -1.03 -18.79
C GLY A 10 -4.77 -1.08 -19.98
N TRP A 11 -4.68 -2.24 -20.62
CA TRP A 11 -3.86 -2.43 -21.83
C TRP A 11 -4.21 -1.40 -22.93
N GLU A 12 -5.50 -1.06 -23.07
CA GLU A 12 -6.02 -0.08 -24.04
C GLU A 12 -5.77 1.39 -23.67
N ARG A 13 -5.04 1.66 -22.59
CA ARG A 13 -4.75 3.02 -22.10
C ARG A 13 -5.98 3.86 -21.73
N ARG A 14 -7.18 3.27 -21.71
CA ARG A 14 -8.43 3.89 -21.26
C ARG A 14 -8.57 3.79 -19.74
N LYS A 15 -9.28 4.76 -19.15
CA LYS A 15 -9.67 4.70 -17.73
C LYS A 15 -10.62 3.52 -17.54
N ASN A 16 -10.20 2.54 -16.76
CA ASN A 16 -11.05 1.43 -16.34
C ASN A 16 -10.99 1.38 -14.81
N PRO A 17 -11.91 2.09 -14.11
CA PRO A 17 -11.91 2.11 -12.66
C PRO A 17 -12.23 0.71 -12.15
N LYS A 18 -11.36 0.17 -11.28
CA LYS A 18 -11.58 -1.13 -10.66
C LYS A 18 -12.07 -0.94 -9.23
N LEU A 19 -13.20 -1.56 -8.92
CA LEU A 19 -13.71 -1.66 -7.55
C LEU A 19 -13.24 -3.00 -6.96
N PHE A 20 -12.54 -2.93 -5.84
CA PHE A 20 -12.17 -4.09 -5.04
C PHE A 20 -12.98 -4.07 -3.75
N ILE A 21 -13.56 -5.22 -3.42
CA ILE A 21 -14.26 -5.44 -2.17
C ILE A 21 -13.35 -6.30 -1.29
N PHE A 22 -12.88 -5.70 -0.20
CA PHE A 22 -12.11 -6.39 0.82
C PHE A 22 -13.06 -6.88 1.91
N TYR A 23 -12.98 -8.16 2.23
CA TYR A 23 -13.66 -8.76 3.36
C TYR A 23 -12.77 -8.65 4.59
N GLU A 24 -13.40 -8.44 5.75
CA GLU A 24 -12.69 -8.47 7.02
C GLU A 24 -12.22 -9.90 7.31
N VAL A 25 -10.99 -10.02 7.76
CA VAL A 25 -10.36 -11.27 8.17
C VAL A 25 -9.76 -11.02 9.53
N ASP A 26 -9.90 -11.95 10.47
CA ASP A 26 -9.40 -11.82 11.85
C ASP A 26 -7.86 -11.82 11.98
N ASP A 27 -7.14 -11.73 10.86
CA ASP A 27 -5.68 -11.70 10.82
C ASP A 27 -5.18 -10.40 10.20
N LEU A 28 -4.47 -9.62 11.02
CA LEU A 28 -3.91 -8.32 10.66
C LEU A 28 -2.94 -8.42 9.48
N LEU A 29 -2.33 -9.59 9.25
CA LEU A 29 -1.42 -9.83 8.11
C LEU A 29 -2.14 -9.64 6.76
N PHE A 30 -3.45 -9.86 6.71
CA PHE A 30 -4.24 -9.73 5.49
C PHE A 30 -5.01 -8.41 5.39
N ASP A 31 -4.89 -7.52 6.39
CA ASP A 31 -5.51 -6.20 6.36
C ASP A 31 -4.69 -5.21 5.52
N ALA A 32 -4.97 -5.15 4.23
CA ALA A 32 -4.31 -4.23 3.31
C ALA A 32 -4.45 -2.75 3.71
N ILE A 33 -5.50 -2.37 4.44
CA ILE A 33 -5.75 -0.99 4.87
C ILE A 33 -4.77 -0.63 5.98
N LEU A 34 -4.64 -1.50 6.98
CA LEU A 34 -3.70 -1.30 8.07
C LEU A 34 -2.27 -1.13 7.55
N HIS A 35 -1.86 -1.97 6.61
CA HIS A 35 -0.54 -1.85 5.96
C HIS A 35 -0.38 -0.52 5.22
N LEU A 36 -1.40 -0.09 4.47
CA LEU A 36 -1.36 1.19 3.75
C LEU A 36 -1.29 2.38 4.72
N LEU A 37 -2.06 2.36 5.82
CA LEU A 37 -2.02 3.39 6.86
C LEU A 37 -0.68 3.44 7.57
N ALA A 38 -0.08 2.28 7.87
CA ALA A 38 1.25 2.22 8.47
C ALA A 38 2.31 2.85 7.55
N LEU A 39 2.27 2.54 6.25
CA LEU A 39 3.16 3.16 5.25
C LEU A 39 2.90 4.67 5.14
N ALA A 40 1.63 5.09 5.13
CA ALA A 40 1.26 6.50 5.06
C ALA A 40 1.77 7.29 6.27
N LEU A 41 1.70 6.74 7.48
CA LEU A 41 2.25 7.37 8.69
C LEU A 41 3.78 7.46 8.62
N LEU A 42 4.44 6.37 8.19
CA LEU A 42 5.90 6.33 8.04
C LEU A 42 6.41 7.36 7.01
N ASP A 43 5.65 7.56 5.94
CA ASP A 43 5.95 8.57 4.91
C ASP A 43 5.41 9.97 5.24
N GLN A 44 4.80 10.17 6.42
CA GLN A 44 4.12 11.42 6.83
C GLN A 44 3.16 11.96 5.77
N ALA A 45 2.36 11.06 5.22
CA ALA A 45 1.75 11.25 3.92
C ALA A 45 0.53 12.20 3.91
N PHE A 46 -0.08 12.41 5.08
CA PHE A 46 -1.27 13.24 5.23
C PHE A 46 -0.91 14.71 5.39
N GLU A 47 -1.74 15.60 4.81
CA GLU A 47 -1.66 17.04 5.06
C GLU A 47 -2.09 17.40 6.50
N ALA A 48 -2.84 16.51 7.16
CA ALA A 48 -3.25 16.67 8.55
C ALA A 48 -2.05 16.55 9.52
N ASN A 49 -2.20 17.12 10.73
CA ASN A 49 -1.22 16.98 11.80
C ASN A 49 -1.35 15.63 12.53
N VAL A 50 -1.18 14.55 11.78
CA VAL A 50 -1.23 13.16 12.26
C VAL A 50 0.09 12.51 11.89
N GLN A 51 0.96 12.33 12.89
CA GLN A 51 2.30 11.77 12.68
C GLN A 51 2.44 10.38 13.28
N THR A 52 1.62 10.08 14.29
CA THR A 52 1.68 8.82 15.01
C THR A 52 0.34 8.09 15.00
N VAL A 53 0.38 6.80 15.30
CA VAL A 53 -0.82 5.99 15.49
C VAL A 53 -1.68 6.54 16.62
N GLN A 54 -1.06 7.06 17.69
CA GLN A 54 -1.74 7.67 18.81
C GLN A 54 -2.53 8.92 18.40
N ASP A 55 -2.04 9.69 17.42
CA ASP A 55 -2.75 10.84 16.90
C ASP A 55 -4.01 10.40 16.15
N VAL A 56 -3.95 9.30 15.39
CA VAL A 56 -5.13 8.72 14.74
C VAL A 56 -6.22 8.37 15.76
N TYR A 57 -5.86 7.74 16.88
CA TYR A 57 -6.83 7.39 17.92
C TYR A 57 -7.42 8.59 18.67
N LYS A 58 -6.76 9.75 18.65
CA LYS A 58 -7.28 10.99 19.26
C LYS A 58 -8.31 11.69 18.37
N ILE A 59 -8.40 11.31 17.10
CA ILE A 59 -9.29 11.95 16.14
C ILE A 59 -10.73 11.60 16.46
N ARG A 60 -11.58 12.62 16.55
CA ARG A 60 -13.01 12.46 16.79
C ARG A 60 -13.79 12.91 15.56
N VAL A 61 -14.57 12.00 15.00
CA VAL A 61 -15.55 12.32 13.97
C VAL A 61 -16.67 13.15 14.60
N LEU A 62 -16.93 14.34 14.06
CA LEU A 62 -17.99 15.20 14.55
C LEU A 62 -19.36 14.53 14.33
N PRO A 63 -20.31 14.60 15.28
CA PRO A 63 -21.59 13.87 15.20
C PRO A 63 -22.41 14.14 13.93
N ALA A 64 -22.25 15.32 13.33
CA ALA A 64 -22.95 15.71 12.10
C ALA A 64 -22.31 15.18 10.81
N ARG A 65 -21.16 14.49 10.88
CA ARG A 65 -20.46 13.95 9.71
C ARG A 65 -20.27 12.44 9.84
N PRO A 66 -20.45 11.66 8.75
CA PRO A 66 -20.27 10.21 8.79
C PRO A 66 -18.80 9.78 8.78
N SER A 67 -17.88 10.67 8.39
CA SER A 67 -16.46 10.35 8.24
C SER A 67 -15.58 11.61 8.35
N ILE A 68 -14.27 11.39 8.45
CA ILE A 68 -13.24 12.41 8.29
C ILE A 68 -12.45 12.10 7.01
N GLU A 69 -12.20 13.13 6.22
CA GLU A 69 -11.41 13.04 5.01
C GLU A 69 -9.96 13.43 5.30
N PHE A 70 -9.02 12.59 4.85
CA PHE A 70 -7.60 12.91 4.87
C PHE A 70 -7.12 13.24 3.46
N ASN A 71 -6.54 14.43 3.31
CA ASN A 71 -5.87 14.83 2.08
C ASN A 71 -4.42 14.35 2.10
N TRP A 72 -3.97 13.84 0.96
CA TRP A 72 -2.57 13.48 0.73
C TRP A 72 -1.76 14.72 0.37
N ARG A 73 -0.57 14.82 0.96
CA ARG A 73 0.42 15.83 0.59
C ARG A 73 0.76 15.73 -0.89
N LYS A 74 1.04 16.87 -1.52
CA LYS A 74 1.35 16.90 -2.96
C LYS A 74 2.62 16.11 -3.28
N GLU A 75 3.61 16.16 -2.40
CA GLU A 75 4.92 15.53 -2.58
C GLU A 75 4.83 13.99 -2.58
N ILE A 76 3.79 13.43 -1.96
CA ILE A 76 3.60 11.98 -1.81
C ILE A 76 2.98 11.36 -3.05
N ARG A 77 2.29 12.15 -3.87
CA ARG A 77 1.51 11.63 -5.01
C ARG A 77 2.36 10.85 -6.02
N ASP A 78 3.62 11.23 -6.16
CA ASP A 78 4.58 10.59 -7.07
C ASP A 78 5.46 9.54 -6.37
N LYS A 79 5.30 9.36 -5.05
CA LYS A 79 6.06 8.36 -4.27
C LYS A 79 5.44 6.97 -4.46
N PRO A 80 6.20 5.97 -4.91
CA PRO A 80 5.67 4.61 -5.05
C PRO A 80 5.34 4.00 -3.69
N ILE A 81 4.26 3.24 -3.60
CA ILE A 81 3.91 2.48 -2.37
C ILE A 81 4.89 1.31 -2.19
N PHE A 82 5.01 0.46 -3.20
CA PHE A 82 5.98 -0.65 -3.22
C PHE A 82 7.30 -0.15 -3.78
N ARG A 83 8.36 -0.21 -2.97
CA ARG A 83 9.66 0.41 -3.26
C ARG A 83 10.79 -0.62 -3.24
N GLN A 84 11.82 -0.37 -4.04
CA GLN A 84 12.98 -1.25 -4.11
C GLN A 84 13.76 -1.27 -2.80
N ALA A 85 14.33 -2.43 -2.46
CA ALA A 85 15.41 -2.50 -1.49
C ALA A 85 16.71 -2.07 -2.17
N VAL A 86 17.40 -1.08 -1.60
CA VAL A 86 18.69 -0.57 -2.07
C VAL A 86 19.73 -0.80 -0.98
N ALA A 87 20.93 -1.21 -1.37
CA ALA A 87 22.05 -1.33 -0.45
C ALA A 87 22.61 0.07 -0.17
N ASN A 88 22.75 0.43 1.10
CA ASN A 88 23.47 1.61 1.55
C ASN A 88 24.41 1.20 2.67
N ASP A 89 25.71 1.42 2.50
CA ASP A 89 26.76 1.06 3.47
C ASP A 89 26.65 -0.37 4.04
N GLY A 90 26.30 -1.33 3.17
CA GLY A 90 26.16 -2.76 3.53
C GLY A 90 24.83 -3.14 4.20
N MET A 91 23.95 -2.18 4.49
CA MET A 91 22.60 -2.42 5.00
C MET A 91 21.55 -2.24 3.89
N ALA A 92 20.54 -3.11 3.88
CA ALA A 92 19.40 -2.93 2.98
C ALA A 92 18.47 -1.86 3.55
N ARG A 93 18.19 -0.81 2.76
CA ARG A 93 17.13 0.17 3.06
C ARG A 93 16.08 0.17 1.96
N THR A 94 14.86 0.57 2.28
CA THR A 94 13.83 0.84 1.27
C THR A 94 14.15 2.16 0.56
N SER A 95 14.11 2.16 -0.77
CA SER A 95 14.29 3.35 -1.58
C SER A 95 13.19 4.38 -1.30
N ASP A 96 13.50 5.66 -1.47
CA ASP A 96 12.54 6.74 -1.31
C ASP A 96 11.72 6.99 -2.58
N THR A 97 12.28 6.67 -3.75
CA THR A 97 11.74 7.05 -5.07
C THR A 97 11.61 5.89 -6.04
N GLU A 98 12.40 4.83 -5.88
CA GLU A 98 12.43 3.73 -6.84
C GLU A 98 11.30 2.74 -6.58
N ALA A 99 10.38 2.63 -7.53
CA ALA A 99 9.31 1.65 -7.50
C ALA A 99 9.84 0.22 -7.60
N LEU A 100 9.19 -0.72 -6.90
CA LEU A 100 9.49 -2.14 -6.99
C LEU A 100 9.36 -2.60 -8.45
N ARG A 101 10.45 -3.18 -8.98
CA ARG A 101 10.47 -3.66 -10.36
C ARG A 101 9.71 -4.97 -10.46
N TYR A 102 9.02 -5.17 -11.58
CA TYR A 102 8.21 -6.37 -11.81
C TYR A 102 9.02 -7.67 -11.67
N HIS A 103 10.25 -7.73 -12.20
CA HIS A 103 11.10 -8.92 -12.06
C HIS A 103 11.48 -9.21 -10.60
N THR A 104 11.67 -8.17 -9.78
CA THR A 104 11.96 -8.32 -8.36
C THR A 104 10.75 -8.89 -7.62
N TYR A 105 9.56 -8.36 -7.90
CA TYR A 105 8.30 -8.90 -7.39
C TYR A 105 8.09 -10.36 -7.80
N LEU A 106 8.25 -10.67 -9.09
CA LEU A 106 8.09 -12.02 -9.60
C LEU A 106 9.06 -13.00 -8.94
N TYR A 107 10.33 -12.61 -8.79
CA TYR A 107 11.34 -13.41 -8.09
C TYR A 107 10.89 -13.75 -6.66
N TYR A 108 10.42 -12.77 -5.89
CA TYR A 108 9.95 -13.01 -4.52
C TYR A 108 8.69 -13.87 -4.47
N LEU A 109 7.75 -13.68 -5.40
CA LEU A 109 6.52 -14.47 -5.47
C LEU A 109 6.81 -15.94 -5.77
N GLN A 110 7.68 -16.21 -6.74
CA GLN A 110 8.09 -17.57 -7.09
C GLN A 110 8.83 -18.25 -5.93
N ARG A 111 9.75 -17.51 -5.29
CA ARG A 111 10.49 -18.02 -4.12
C ARG A 111 9.58 -18.33 -2.95
N LEU A 112 8.57 -17.49 -2.69
CA LEU A 112 7.56 -17.75 -1.67
C LEU A 112 6.86 -19.09 -1.95
N GLY A 113 6.37 -19.31 -3.17
CA GLY A 113 5.69 -20.55 -3.53
C GLY A 113 6.56 -21.81 -3.38
N LEU A 114 7.86 -21.70 -3.70
CA LEU A 114 8.81 -22.79 -3.50
C LEU A 114 9.02 -23.10 -2.01
N VAL A 115 9.19 -22.07 -1.18
CA VAL A 115 9.45 -22.23 0.27
C VAL A 115 8.22 -22.76 1.01
N THR A 116 7.02 -22.37 0.57
CA THR A 116 5.77 -22.89 1.16
C THR A 116 5.37 -24.25 0.60
N GLY A 117 6.10 -24.80 -0.37
CA GLY A 117 5.87 -26.13 -0.93
C GLY A 117 4.62 -26.22 -1.82
N PHE A 118 4.21 -25.12 -2.46
CA PHE A 118 3.08 -25.18 -3.40
C PHE A 118 3.46 -26.01 -4.64
N MET A 119 2.53 -26.87 -5.08
CA MET A 119 2.74 -27.73 -6.26
C MET A 119 2.89 -26.94 -7.57
N GLN A 120 2.36 -25.72 -7.62
CA GLN A 120 2.48 -24.83 -8.77
C GLN A 120 3.23 -23.56 -8.35
N ILE A 121 4.08 -23.07 -9.25
CA ILE A 121 4.78 -21.80 -9.07
C ILE A 121 3.73 -20.69 -9.01
N LEU A 122 3.78 -19.89 -7.95
CA LEU A 122 2.92 -18.71 -7.82
C LEU A 122 3.23 -17.73 -8.96
N ASN A 123 2.19 -17.35 -9.70
CA ASN A 123 2.26 -16.37 -10.77
C ASN A 123 1.33 -15.19 -10.47
N PRO A 124 1.69 -13.97 -10.91
CA PRO A 124 0.77 -12.84 -10.80
C PRO A 124 -0.44 -13.00 -11.73
N TYR A 125 -1.58 -12.51 -11.26
CA TYR A 125 -2.85 -12.46 -11.99
C TYR A 125 -2.87 -11.45 -13.14
#